data_AF-A0A955TQV4-F1
#
_entry.id   AF-A0A955TQV4-F1
#
_cell.length_a   1.000
_cell.length_b   1.000
_cell.length_c   1.000
_cell.angle_alpha   90.00
_cell.angle_beta   90.00
_cell.angle_gamma   90.00
#
_symmetry.space_group_name_H-M   'P 1'
#
loop_
_entity.id
_entity.type
_entity.pdbx_description
1 polymer ?
#
loop_
_entity_poly.entity_id
_entity_poly.type
_entity_poly.pdbx_seq_one_letter_code
_entity_poly.pdbx_strand_id
1 'polypeptide(L)' 'MGKKWPYNLAILMMAATAVVIHSRSQGEALVHHKPFAEFPLVLANHWEGRELGMEDDVLEILKLSDYMMRVYVPIPEQE' A
#
# COMPACT_ATOMS: atom_id res chain seq x y z
N MET A 1 15.57 48.96 25.07
CA MET A 1 15.56 47.72 24.26
C MET A 1 14.12 47.36 23.95
N GLY A 2 13.70 47.54 22.70
CA GLY A 2 12.29 47.47 22.30
C GLY A 2 11.68 46.07 22.43
N LYS A 3 10.37 46.04 22.68
CA LYS A 3 9.45 44.90 22.86
C LYS A 3 9.33 44.01 21.59
N LYS A 4 10.45 43.68 20.94
CA LYS A 4 10.57 42.81 19.76
C LYS A 4 10.95 41.37 20.12
N TRP A 5 11.42 41.16 21.35
CA TRP A 5 11.73 39.85 21.92
C TRP A 5 10.65 38.77 21.71
N PRO A 6 9.35 39.02 21.95
CA PRO A 6 8.34 37.98 21.74
C PRO A 6 8.21 37.55 20.28
N TYR A 7 8.43 38.45 19.32
CA TYR A 7 8.40 38.11 17.89
C TYR A 7 9.58 37.25 17.49
N ASN A 8 10.79 37.55 17.98
CA ASN A 8 11.96 36.73 17.72
C ASN A 8 11.81 35.32 18.32
N LEU A 9 11.21 35.22 19.52
CA LEU A 9 10.92 33.94 20.15
C LEU A 9 9.89 33.13 19.36
N ALA A 10 8.84 33.78 18.86
CA ALA A 10 7.82 33.14 18.03
C ALA A 10 8.41 32.60 16.72
N ILE A 11 9.26 33.39 16.04
CA ILE A 11 9.95 32.97 14.81
C ILE A 11 10.86 31.76 15.09
N LEU A 12 11.63 31.81 16.18
CA LEU A 12 12.48 30.69 16.59
C LEU A 12 11.67 29.42 16.84
N MET A 13 10.54 29.53 17.55
CA MET A 13 9.66 28.40 17.83
C MET A 13 9.06 27.83 16.55
N MET A 14 8.55 28.67 15.64
CA MET A 14 8.03 28.21 14.35
C MET A 14 9.10 27.50 13.52
N ALA A 15 10.32 28.05 13.45
CA ALA A 15 11.41 27.42 12.72
C ALA A 15 11.77 26.06 13.32
N ALA A 16 11.85 25.96 14.65
CA ALA A 16 12.11 24.70 15.34
C ALA A 16 11.01 23.66 15.04
N THR A 17 9.74 24.06 15.12
CA THR A 17 8.61 23.18 14.80
C THR A 17 8.67 22.71 13.34
N ALA A 18 8.95 23.60 12.39
CA ALA A 18 9.07 23.24 10.97
C ALA A 18 10.18 22.22 10.72
N VAL A 19 11.35 22.40 11.36
CA VAL A 19 12.46 21.45 11.28
C VAL A 19 12.08 20.09 11.86
N VAL A 20 11.41 20.07 13.02
CA VAL A 20 10.96 18.82 13.67
C VAL A 20 9.97 18.08 12.76
N ILE A 21 8.95 18.77 12.25
CA ILE A 21 7.97 18.18 11.34
C ILE A 21 8.68 17.62 10.11
N HIS A 22 9.54 18.39 9.46
CA HIS A 22 10.22 17.94 8.24
C HIS A 22 11.13 16.73 8.50
N SER A 23 11.83 16.70 9.64
CA SER A 23 12.69 15.57 10.02
C SER A 23 11.93 14.28 10.27
N ARG A 24 10.67 14.37 10.73
CA ARG A 24 9.80 13.21 11.00
C ARG A 24 8.84 12.89 9.87
N SER A 25 8.64 13.82 8.95
CA SER A 25 7.82 13.66 7.74
C SER A 25 8.56 12.81 6.69
N GLN A 26 9.22 11.74 7.10
CA GLN A 26 9.58 10.69 6.15
C GLN A 26 8.25 10.17 5.61
N GLY A 27 7.95 10.51 4.35
CA GLY A 27 6.74 10.03 3.69
C GLY A 27 6.70 8.52 3.83
N GLU A 28 5.53 7.98 4.16
CA GLU A 28 5.35 6.53 4.22
C GLU A 28 5.92 5.92 2.95
N ALA A 29 6.79 4.93 3.12
CA ALA A 29 7.31 4.19 1.98
C ALA A 29 6.13 3.49 1.32
N LEU A 30 5.61 4.08 0.24
CA LEU A 30 4.63 3.45 -0.60
C LEU A 30 5.31 2.24 -1.25
N VAL A 31 5.13 1.08 -0.63
CA VAL A 31 5.54 -0.20 -1.21
C VAL A 31 4.79 -0.31 -2.53
N HIS A 32 5.52 -0.34 -3.64
CA HIS A 32 4.90 -0.62 -4.93
C HIS A 32 4.23 -1.99 -4.80
N HIS A 33 2.90 -1.99 -4.91
CA HIS A 33 2.14 -3.21 -4.98
C HIS A 33 2.58 -3.97 -6.23
N LYS A 34 2.95 -5.23 -6.05
CA LYS A 34 3.15 -6.14 -7.17
C LYS A 34 1.79 -6.39 -7.82
N PRO A 35 1.74 -6.56 -9.14
CA PRO A 35 0.50 -6.90 -9.83
C PRO A 35 -0.05 -8.21 -9.27
N PHE A 36 -1.38 -8.35 -9.22
CA PHE A 36 -1.99 -9.59 -8.72
C PHE A 36 -1.57 -10.81 -9.55
N ALA A 37 -1.22 -10.65 -10.82
CA ALA A 37 -0.66 -11.73 -11.65
C ALA A 37 0.58 -12.42 -11.03
N GLU A 38 1.34 -11.75 -10.16
CA GLU A 38 2.50 -12.33 -9.45
C GLU A 38 2.12 -13.16 -8.21
N PHE A 39 0.83 -13.22 -7.84
CA PHE A 39 0.41 -13.98 -6.67
C PHE A 39 0.56 -15.49 -6.94
N PRO A 40 1.10 -16.27 -5.99
CA PRO A 40 1.46 -17.67 -6.22
C PRO A 40 0.23 -18.56 -6.47
N LEU A 41 0.32 -19.42 -7.48
CA LEU A 41 -0.72 -20.43 -7.74
C LEU A 41 -0.70 -21.55 -6.69
N VAL A 42 0.44 -21.82 -6.06
CA VAL A 42 0.58 -22.87 -5.05
C VAL A 42 0.86 -22.25 -3.69
N LEU A 43 0.06 -22.59 -2.69
CA LEU A 43 0.27 -22.15 -1.31
C LEU A 43 0.73 -23.34 -0.46
N ALA A 44 1.84 -23.12 0.24
CA ALA A 44 2.42 -24.06 1.20
C ALA A 44 2.59 -25.49 0.68
N ASN A 45 2.65 -25.71 -0.64
CA ASN A 45 2.72 -27.02 -1.31
C ASN A 45 1.52 -27.97 -1.08
N HIS A 46 0.42 -27.50 -0.48
CA HIS A 46 -0.77 -28.33 -0.21
C HIS A 46 -2.03 -27.76 -0.86
N TRP A 47 -1.96 -26.55 -1.41
CA TRP A 47 -3.09 -25.86 -1.99
C TRP A 47 -2.75 -25.37 -3.38
N GLU A 48 -3.64 -25.64 -4.33
CA GLU A 48 -3.55 -25.17 -5.71
C GLU A 48 -4.68 -24.18 -5.98
N GLY A 49 -4.31 -23.01 -6.50
CA GLY A 49 -5.20 -21.94 -6.83
C GLY A 49 -5.70 -22.08 -8.26
N ARG A 50 -7.02 -22.08 -8.42
CA ARG A 50 -7.69 -21.99 -9.73
C ARG A 50 -8.26 -20.59 -9.88
N GLU A 51 -7.88 -19.92 -10.97
CA GLU A 51 -8.47 -18.63 -11.32
C GLU A 51 -9.90 -18.81 -11.84
N LEU A 52 -10.80 -18.02 -11.30
CA LEU A 52 -12.15 -17.85 -11.81
C LEU A 52 -12.14 -16.57 -12.65
N GLY A 53 -12.33 -16.72 -13.96
CA GLY A 53 -12.48 -15.56 -14.83
C GLY A 53 -13.71 -14.74 -14.43
N MET A 54 -13.67 -13.44 -14.69
CA MET A 54 -14.83 -12.56 -14.67
C MET A 54 -15.11 -12.10 -16.09
N GLU A 55 -16.37 -11.86 -16.41
CA GLU A 55 -16.78 -11.39 -17.74
C GLU A 55 -16.21 -9.99 -18.00
N ASP A 56 -15.74 -9.73 -19.22
CA ASP A 56 -15.01 -8.51 -19.57
C ASP A 56 -15.86 -7.25 -19.43
N ASP A 57 -17.18 -7.35 -19.65
CA ASP A 57 -18.15 -6.27 -19.47
C ASP A 57 -18.29 -5.87 -17.99
N VAL A 58 -18.24 -6.83 -17.08
CA VAL A 58 -18.24 -6.57 -15.63
C VAL A 58 -16.95 -5.88 -15.21
N LEU A 59 -15.79 -6.31 -15.73
CA LEU A 59 -14.50 -5.68 -15.45
C LEU A 59 -14.45 -4.23 -15.95
N GLU A 60 -15.01 -3.96 -17.13
CA GLU A 60 -15.10 -2.62 -17.72
C GLU A 60 -15.98 -1.68 -16.88
N ILE A 61 -17.15 -2.15 -16.43
CA ILE A 61 -18.05 -1.38 -15.55
C ILE A 61 -17.37 -1.03 -14.23
N LEU A 62 -16.66 -1.99 -13.63
CA LEU A 62 -15.96 -1.80 -12.35
C LEU A 62 -14.65 -1.01 -12.50
N LYS A 63 -14.18 -0.75 -13.73
CA LYS A 63 -12.91 -0.10 -14.04
C LYS A 63 -11.71 -0.73 -13.34
N LEU A 64 -11.72 -2.06 -13.25
CA LEU A 64 -10.66 -2.84 -12.62
C LEU A 64 -9.60 -3.23 -13.66
N SER A 65 -8.36 -2.78 -13.48
CA SER A 65 -7.22 -3.16 -14.33
C SER A 65 -6.34 -4.25 -13.70
N ASP A 66 -6.38 -4.39 -12.37
CA ASP A 66 -5.64 -5.40 -11.62
C ASP A 66 -6.64 -6.14 -10.72
N TYR A 67 -7.06 -7.31 -11.16
CA TYR A 67 -8.10 -8.12 -10.53
C TYR A 67 -7.68 -9.58 -10.44
N MET A 68 -8.04 -10.23 -9.34
CA MET A 68 -7.90 -11.67 -9.18
C MET A 68 -9.09 -12.24 -8.43
N MET A 69 -9.73 -13.23 -9.03
CA MET A 69 -10.61 -14.17 -8.33
C MET A 69 -9.94 -15.53 -8.38
N ARG A 70 -9.46 -16.03 -7.25
CA ARG A 70 -8.77 -17.32 -7.18
C ARG A 70 -9.31 -18.13 -6.01
N VAL A 71 -9.68 -19.37 -6.29
CA VAL A 71 -10.11 -20.33 -5.27
C VAL A 71 -9.00 -21.34 -5.07
N TYR A 72 -8.59 -21.52 -3.81
CA TYR A 72 -7.62 -22.54 -3.45
C TYR A 72 -8.33 -23.82 -3.06
N VAL A 73 -7.91 -24.93 -3.66
CA VAL A 73 -8.36 -26.28 -3.32
C VAL A 73 -7.18 -27.10 -2.82
N PRO A 74 -7.40 -28.05 -1.89
CA PRO A 74 -6.34 -28.93 -1.44
C PRO A 74 -5.86 -29.80 -2.61
N ILE A 75 -4.54 -29.92 -2.75
CA ILE A 75 -3.91 -30.84 -3.70
C ILE A 75 -4.13 -32.25 -3.12
N PRO A 76 -4.74 -33.18 -3.88
CA PRO A 76 -4.87 -34.56 -3.43
C PRO A 76 -3.48 -35.16 -3.20
N GLU A 77 -3.22 -35.67 -2.01
CA GLU A 77 -2.03 -36.50 -1.77
C GLU A 77 -2.13 -37.72 -2.70
N GLN A 78 -1.17 -37.83 -3.63
CA GLN A 78 -1.03 -39.03 -4.45
C GLN A 78 -0.53 -40.15 -3.52
N GLU A 79 -1.38 -41.13 -3.22
CA GLU A 79 -1.02 -42.38 -2.53
C GLU A 79 0.05 -43.18 -3.29
#